data_AF-A0A2I0QYM5-F1
#
_entry.id   AF-A0A2I0QYM5-F1
#
_cell.length_a   1.000
_cell.length_b   1.000
_cell.length_c   1.000
_cell.angle_alpha   90.00
_cell.angle_beta   90.00
_cell.angle_gamma   90.00
#
_symmetry.space_group_name_H-M   'P 1'
#
loop_
_entity.id
_entity.type
_entity.pdbx_description
1 polymer ?
#
loop_
_entity_poly.entity_id
_entity_poly.type
_entity_poly.pdbx_seq_one_letter_code
_entity_poly.pdbx_strand_id
1 'polypeptide(L)'
;SVIGEWCNLGADTNCSNLKNNYGNVKTFSYLSEGMEQTELMFMGVSMGDHSKTSINTMLNTATVIGVCANIFTSGFPPKYVPNFSWG
;
A
#
# COMPACT_ATOMS: atom_id res chain seq x y z
N SER A 1 -3.01 3.13 -8.87
CA SER A 1 -2.21 3.46 -7.68
C SER A 1 -2.05 4.96 -7.60
N VAL A 2 -1.86 5.51 -6.40
CA VAL A 2 -1.49 6.90 -6.16
C VAL A 2 -0.21 6.87 -5.34
N ILE A 3 0.83 7.57 -5.82
CA ILE A 3 2.14 7.59 -5.19
C ILE A 3 2.52 9.04 -5.01
N GLY A 4 2.84 9.40 -3.77
CA GLY A 4 3.28 10.71 -3.37
C GLY A 4 4.68 11.07 -3.88
N GLU A 5 5.10 12.28 -3.58
CA GLU A 5 6.40 12.81 -3.99
C GLU A 5 7.55 12.13 -3.25
N TRP A 6 8.72 12.07 -3.89
CA TRP A 6 9.96 11.57 -3.29
C TRP A 6 9.89 10.14 -2.73
N CYS A 7 8.93 9.35 -3.24
CA CYS A 7 8.87 7.92 -2.95
C CYS A 7 10.01 7.18 -3.64
N ASN A 8 10.56 6.16 -2.97
CA ASN A 8 11.53 5.25 -3.57
C ASN A 8 10.92 3.85 -3.67
N LEU A 9 10.74 3.37 -4.90
CA LEU A 9 10.34 1.98 -5.13
C LEU A 9 11.60 1.14 -5.31
N GLY A 10 11.89 0.27 -4.35
CA GLY A 10 12.97 -0.70 -4.48
C GLY A 10 12.78 -1.56 -5.74
N ALA A 11 13.88 -2.00 -6.35
CA ALA A 11 13.83 -2.82 -7.56
C ALA A 11 12.87 -4.00 -7.39
N ASP A 12 12.04 -4.26 -8.40
CA ASP A 12 11.01 -5.31 -8.36
C ASP A 12 9.92 -5.13 -7.28
N THR A 13 9.68 -3.89 -6.84
CA THR A 13 8.45 -3.59 -6.08
C THR A 13 7.25 -3.78 -7.01
N ASN A 14 6.37 -4.69 -6.63
CA ASN A 14 5.15 -4.99 -7.36
C ASN A 14 3.92 -4.67 -6.51
N CYS A 15 2.82 -4.35 -7.18
CA CYS A 15 1.57 -4.02 -6.53
C CYS A 15 0.41 -4.63 -7.30
N SER A 16 -0.36 -5.52 -6.67
CA SER A 16 -1.61 -6.00 -7.24
C SER A 16 -2.66 -4.90 -7.19
N ASN A 17 -3.42 -4.70 -8.26
CA ASN A 17 -4.57 -3.82 -8.29
C ASN A 17 -5.91 -4.57 -8.37
N LEU A 18 -5.93 -5.89 -8.52
CA LEU A 18 -7.12 -6.73 -8.65
C LEU A 18 -7.04 -7.92 -7.71
N LYS A 19 -8.12 -8.22 -6.97
CA LYS A 19 -8.20 -9.45 -6.20
C LYS A 19 -8.43 -10.64 -7.14
N ASN A 20 -7.85 -11.79 -6.80
CA ASN A 20 -8.02 -13.03 -7.56
C ASN A 20 -9.48 -13.50 -7.70
N ASN A 21 -10.39 -12.98 -6.86
CA ASN A 21 -11.81 -13.27 -6.91
C ASN A 21 -12.67 -12.20 -7.60
N TYR A 22 -12.06 -11.20 -8.24
CA TYR A 22 -12.74 -10.12 -8.97
C TYR A 22 -13.76 -9.30 -8.13
N GLY A 23 -13.77 -9.42 -6.80
CA GLY A 23 -14.65 -8.63 -5.95
C GLY A 23 -14.10 -7.23 -5.66
N ASN A 24 -14.93 -6.35 -5.10
CA ASN A 24 -14.51 -5.01 -4.69
C ASN A 24 -13.50 -5.03 -3.53
N VAL A 25 -12.54 -4.11 -3.53
CA VAL A 25 -11.43 -4.07 -2.56
C VAL A 25 -11.80 -3.35 -1.27
N LYS A 26 -11.12 -3.71 -0.17
CA LYS A 26 -11.12 -2.96 1.09
C LYS A 26 -9.84 -2.16 1.24
N THR A 27 -9.95 -0.90 1.65
CA THR A 27 -8.84 0.03 1.88
C THR A 27 -8.89 0.57 3.31
N PHE A 28 -7.77 1.04 3.85
CA PHE A 28 -7.76 1.77 5.11
C PHE A 28 -8.30 3.20 4.89
N SER A 29 -9.14 3.68 5.79
CA SER A 29 -9.74 5.01 5.80
C SER A 29 -9.22 5.79 6.99
N TYR A 30 -8.61 6.95 6.74
CA TYR A 30 -8.16 7.85 7.81
C TYR A 30 -9.32 8.51 8.56
N LEU A 31 -10.55 8.52 7.99
CA LEU A 31 -11.72 9.12 8.64
C LEU A 31 -12.31 8.21 9.71
N SER A 32 -12.37 6.90 9.46
CA SER A 32 -12.90 5.91 10.41
C SER A 32 -11.82 5.15 11.18
N GLU A 33 -10.55 5.43 10.88
CA GLU A 33 -9.38 4.74 11.48
C GLU A 33 -9.45 3.22 11.30
N GLY A 34 -10.02 2.75 10.18
CA GLY A 34 -10.31 1.34 9.96
C GLY A 34 -10.34 0.93 8.49
N MET A 35 -10.52 -0.38 8.26
CA MET A 35 -10.67 -0.95 6.92
C MET A 35 -12.12 -0.81 6.43
N GLU A 36 -12.31 -0.11 5.31
CA GLU A 36 -13.61 0.12 4.70
C GLU A 36 -13.74 -0.60 3.36
N GLN A 37 -14.96 -1.05 3.07
CA GLN A 37 -15.31 -1.58 1.76
C GLN A 37 -15.46 -0.44 0.76
N THR A 38 -14.76 -0.54 -0.37
CA THR A 38 -14.93 0.38 -1.50
C THR A 38 -15.90 -0.20 -2.52
N GLU A 39 -16.36 0.67 -3.42
CA GLU A 39 -17.10 0.27 -4.63
C GLU A 39 -16.17 -0.03 -5.82
N LEU A 40 -14.85 -0.08 -5.60
CA LEU A 40 -13.85 -0.28 -6.65
C LEU A 40 -13.43 -1.75 -6.74
N MET A 41 -13.42 -2.29 -7.96
CA MET A 41 -12.79 -3.59 -8.25
C MET A 41 -11.27 -3.47 -8.39
N PHE A 42 -10.79 -2.36 -8.94
CA PHE A 42 -9.39 -2.12 -9.24
C PHE A 42 -8.81 -1.00 -8.38
N MET A 43 -7.87 -1.33 -7.49
CA MET A 43 -7.12 -0.34 -6.69
C MET A 43 -5.78 -0.93 -6.28
N GLY A 44 -4.70 -0.27 -6.72
CA GLY A 44 -3.35 -0.59 -6.26
C GLY A 44 -3.02 0.10 -4.93
N VAL A 45 -1.77 0.52 -4.77
CA VAL A 45 -1.31 1.21 -3.56
C VAL A 45 -1.71 2.69 -3.53
N SER A 46 -1.97 3.21 -2.34
CA SER A 46 -1.95 4.64 -2.00
C SER A 46 -0.76 4.89 -1.08
N MET A 47 0.29 5.57 -1.57
CA MET A 47 1.56 5.73 -0.87
C MET A 47 1.84 7.21 -0.60
N GLY A 48 2.02 7.57 0.67
CA GLY A 48 2.36 8.92 1.10
C GLY A 48 3.80 9.31 0.75
N ASP A 49 4.04 10.62 0.71
CA ASP A 49 5.32 11.23 0.35
C ASP A 49 6.50 10.68 1.17
N HIS A 50 7.69 10.68 0.55
CA HIS A 50 8.97 10.26 1.14
C HIS A 50 9.04 8.79 1.62
N SER A 51 8.04 7.97 1.32
CA SER A 51 8.04 6.56 1.71
C SER A 51 8.91 5.70 0.78
N LYS A 52 9.36 4.54 1.27
CA LYS A 52 10.34 3.70 0.58
C LYS A 52 9.98 2.23 0.73
N THR A 53 10.11 1.48 -0.35
CA THR A 53 10.01 0.02 -0.34
C THR A 53 11.39 -0.60 -0.55
N SER A 54 11.62 -1.77 0.05
CA SER A 54 12.80 -2.59 -0.23
C SER A 54 12.68 -3.26 -1.60
N ILE A 55 13.77 -3.87 -2.06
CA ILE A 55 13.75 -4.73 -3.24
C ILE A 55 12.72 -5.85 -3.06
N ASN A 56 12.04 -6.23 -4.15
CA ASN A 56 11.04 -7.29 -4.18
C ASN A 56 9.89 -7.11 -3.17
N THR A 57 9.51 -5.86 -2.88
CA THR A 57 8.35 -5.60 -2.02
C THR A 57 7.06 -5.95 -2.75
N MET A 58 6.25 -6.82 -2.14
CA MET A 58 4.98 -7.29 -2.71
C MET A 58 3.79 -6.58 -2.04
N LEU A 59 3.20 -5.59 -2.71
CA LEU A 59 2.07 -4.82 -2.18
C LEU A 59 0.72 -5.43 -2.59
N ASN A 60 -0.14 -5.67 -1.61
CA ASN A 60 -1.51 -6.13 -1.85
C ASN A 60 -2.39 -5.04 -2.47
N THR A 61 -3.52 -5.44 -3.04
CA THR A 61 -4.57 -4.52 -3.51
C THR A 61 -5.01 -3.55 -2.42
N ALA A 62 -5.21 -2.28 -2.79
CA ALA A 62 -5.66 -1.23 -1.89
C ALA A 62 -4.80 -1.10 -0.61
N THR A 63 -3.49 -1.34 -0.72
CA THR A 63 -2.56 -1.08 0.39
C THR A 63 -2.41 0.42 0.58
N VAL A 64 -2.45 0.88 1.83
CA VAL A 64 -2.24 2.28 2.21
C VAL A 64 -0.94 2.38 2.98
N ILE A 65 -0.01 3.19 2.49
CA ILE A 65 1.28 3.47 3.14
C ILE A 65 1.28 4.95 3.50
N GLY A 66 1.52 5.26 4.77
CA GLY A 66 1.66 6.61 5.28
C GLY A 66 2.85 7.36 4.71
N VAL A 67 3.04 8.61 5.16
CA VAL A 67 4.21 9.41 4.79
C VAL A 67 5.46 8.94 5.55
N CYS A 68 6.63 9.12 4.92
CA CYS A 68 7.94 8.83 5.52
C CYS A 68 8.08 7.39 6.09
N ALA A 69 7.38 6.42 5.51
CA ALA A 69 7.46 5.02 5.94
C ALA A 69 8.55 4.26 5.18
N ASN A 70 9.28 3.39 5.86
CA ASN A 70 10.29 2.51 5.26
C ASN A 70 9.86 1.07 5.41
N ILE A 71 9.62 0.39 4.29
CA ILE A 71 9.05 -0.96 4.24
C ILE A 71 10.14 -1.95 3.83
N PHE A 72 10.46 -2.90 4.71
CA PHE A 72 11.49 -3.92 4.44
C PHE A 72 11.13 -5.25 5.12
N THR A 73 10.03 -5.85 4.67
CA THR A 73 9.56 -7.13 5.20
C THR A 73 9.70 -8.26 4.18
N SER A 74 9.87 -9.48 4.68
CA SER A 74 9.74 -10.68 3.87
C SER A 74 8.26 -10.96 3.61
N GLY A 75 7.88 -11.15 2.35
CA GLY A 75 6.50 -11.46 1.97
C GLY A 75 5.65 -10.20 1.78
N PHE A 76 4.38 -10.26 2.19
CA PHE A 76 3.43 -9.17 2.02
C PHE A 76 3.43 -8.24 3.24
N PRO A 77 3.67 -6.93 3.08
CA PRO A 77 3.44 -5.95 4.13
C PRO A 77 1.96 -5.89 4.55
N PRO A 78 1.67 -5.35 5.75
CA PRO A 78 0.31 -5.06 6.15
C PRO A 78 -0.41 -4.18 5.12
N LYS A 79 -1.74 -4.35 5.00
CA LYS A 79 -2.56 -3.50 4.12
C LYS A 79 -2.58 -2.02 4.52
N TYR A 80 -2.23 -1.73 5.77
CA TYR A 80 -2.04 -0.38 6.26
C TYR A 80 -0.69 -0.26 6.97
N VAL A 81 0.14 0.66 6.51
CA VAL A 81 1.42 1.03 7.13
C VAL A 81 1.30 2.48 7.62
N PRO A 82 1.35 2.75 8.94
CA PRO A 82 1.22 4.11 9.47
C PRO A 82 2.35 5.05 9.05
N ASN A 83 2.13 6.34 9.24
CA ASN A 83 3.15 7.38 9.05
C ASN A 83 4.39 7.09 9.92
N PHE A 84 5.57 7.39 9.40
CA PHE A 84 6.85 7.24 10.11
C PHE A 84 7.16 5.81 10.58
N SER A 85 6.54 4.81 9.95
CA SER A 85 6.84 3.40 10.26
C SER A 85 8.19 2.98 9.69
N TRP A 86 8.82 2.04 10.37
CA TRP A 86 10.10 1.45 9.99
C TRP A 86 10.05 -0.06 10.19
N GLY A 87 9.90 -0.83 9.11
CA GLY A 87 9.76 -2.29 9.14
C GLY A 87 9.23 -2.88 7.85
#